data_AF-O87958-F1
#
_entry.id   AF-O87958-F1
#
_cell.length_a   1.000
_cell.length_b   1.000
_cell.length_c   1.000
_cell.angle_alpha   90.00
_cell.angle_beta   90.00
_cell.angle_gamma   90.00
#
_symmetry.space_group_name_H-M   'P 1'
#
loop_
_entity.id
_entity.type
_entity.pdbx_description
1 polymer ?
#
loop_
_entity_poly.entity_id
_entity_poly.type
_entity_poly.pdbx_seq_one_letter_code
_entity_poly.pdbx_strand_id
1 'polypeptide(L)' 'MSFLPVIMAGGTGSRLWPLSREYHPKQFLSVEGKLSMLQNTIKRLASLSTEEPVVICN' A
#
# COMPACT_ATOMS: atom_id res chain seq x y z
N MET A 1 -21.19 -1.68 12.36
CA MET A 1 -20.08 -1.42 13.29
C MET A 1 -18.86 -1.13 12.43
N SER A 2 -18.34 0.09 12.48
CA SER A 2 -17.13 0.48 11.73
C SER A 2 -15.89 0.04 12.49
N PHE A 3 -14.78 -0.13 11.77
CA PHE A 3 -13.47 -0.41 12.34
C PHE A 3 -12.44 0.54 11.73
N LEU A 4 -11.34 0.77 12.46
CA LEU A 4 -10.21 1.57 12.02
C LEU A 4 -9.20 0.70 11.25
N PRO A 5 -9.02 0.88 9.93
CA PRO A 5 -8.02 0.15 9.18
C PRO A 5 -6.62 0.71 9.47
N VAL A 6 -5.66 -0.19 9.71
CA VAL A 6 -4.25 0.18 9.83
C VAL A 6 -3.48 -0.49 8.70
N ILE A 7 -2.88 0.31 7.82
CA ILE A 7 -2.09 -0.15 6.68
C ILE A 7 -0.60 -0.06 7.02
N MET A 8 0.05 -1.22 7.11
CA MET A 8 1.50 -1.33 7.31
C MET A 8 2.22 -1.19 5.96
N ALA A 9 2.72 0.00 5.65
CA ALA A 9 3.37 0.33 4.38
C ALA A 9 4.90 0.40 4.53
N GLY A 10 5.53 -0.74 4.79
CA GLY A 10 6.98 -0.86 4.95
C GLY A 10 7.66 -1.86 4.03
N GLY A 11 9.00 -1.86 4.09
CA GLY A 11 9.89 -2.78 3.39
C GLY A 11 10.37 -2.28 2.02
N THR A 12 11.66 -2.45 1.76
CA THR A 12 12.34 -1.98 0.54
C THR A 12 11.99 -2.76 -0.71
N GLY A 13 11.35 -3.93 -0.61
CA GLY A 13 10.93 -4.72 -1.77
C GLY A 13 12.06 -5.41 -2.52
N SER A 14 13.09 -5.92 -1.84
CA SER A 14 14.27 -6.55 -2.45
C SER A 14 13.97 -7.62 -3.51
N ARG A 15 12.90 -8.42 -3.34
CA ARG A 15 12.45 -9.43 -4.33
C ARG A 15 11.93 -8.84 -5.64
N LEU A 16 11.56 -7.56 -5.65
CA LEU A 16 11.09 -6.83 -6.82
C LEU A 16 12.19 -5.96 -7.43
N TRP A 17 13.45 -6.15 -7.05
CA TRP A 17 14.56 -5.56 -7.78
C TRP A 17 14.55 -6.08 -9.24
N PRO A 18 14.73 -5.24 -10.28
CA PRO A 18 15.22 -3.87 -10.26
C PRO A 18 14.14 -2.78 -10.12
N LEU A 19 12.88 -3.13 -9.96
CA LEU A 19 11.79 -2.15 -9.89
C LEU A 19 11.79 -1.42 -8.55
N SER A 20 11.96 -2.16 -7.46
CA SER A 20 12.04 -1.58 -6.11
C SER A 20 13.46 -1.10 -5.80
N ARG A 21 13.58 0.09 -5.19
CA ARG A 21 14.84 0.72 -4.77
C ARG A 21 14.69 1.24 -3.35
N GLU A 22 15.82 1.61 -2.73
CA GLU A 22 15.83 2.22 -1.39
C GLU A 22 14.91 3.44 -1.31
N TYR A 23 15.05 4.37 -2.26
CA TYR A 23 14.20 5.57 -2.36
C TYR A 23 12.92 5.37 -3.19
N HIS A 24 12.64 4.15 -3.64
CA HIS A 24 11.41 3.82 -4.36
C HIS A 24 10.90 2.42 -3.96
N PRO A 25 10.36 2.28 -2.74
CA PRO A 25 9.97 0.99 -2.18
C PRO A 25 8.69 0.44 -2.81
N LYS A 26 8.46 -0.86 -2.61
CA LYS A 26 7.44 -1.65 -3.32
C LYS A 26 6.03 -1.07 -3.30
N GLN A 27 5.63 -0.44 -2.20
CA GLN A 27 4.27 0.06 -2.02
C GLN A 27 3.90 1.15 -3.05
N PHE A 28 4.89 1.82 -3.64
CA PHE A 28 4.69 2.84 -4.67
C PHE A 28 4.76 2.29 -6.09
N LEU A 29 5.16 1.03 -6.28
CA LEU A 29 5.20 0.40 -7.59
C LEU A 29 3.80 0.09 -8.11
N SER A 30 3.59 0.32 -9.41
CA SER A 30 2.42 -0.16 -10.14
C SER A 30 2.76 -1.48 -10.82
N VAL A 31 2.65 -2.58 -10.08
CA VAL A 31 2.97 -3.94 -10.59
C VAL A 31 1.83 -4.46 -11.48
N GLU A 32 0.60 -4.02 -11.20
CA GLU A 32 -0.59 -4.41 -11.93
C GLU A 32 -1.43 -3.17 -12.23
N GLY A 33 -1.64 -2.90 -13.51
CA GLY A 33 -2.40 -1.75 -13.97
C GLY A 33 -1.72 -0.41 -13.69
N LYS A 34 -2.52 0.61 -13.39
CA LYS A 34 -2.08 2.02 -13.30
C LYS A 34 -1.89 2.53 -11.87
N LEU A 35 -2.34 1.77 -10.87
CA LEU A 35 -2.32 2.19 -9.47
C LEU A 35 -1.16 1.51 -8.74
N SER A 36 -0.57 2.23 -7.79
CA SER A 36 0.43 1.66 -6.91
C SER A 36 -0.16 0.57 -6.03
N MET A 37 0.68 -0.31 -5.48
CA MET A 37 0.23 -1.33 -4.52
C MET A 37 -0.49 -0.72 -3.30
N LEU A 38 -0.02 0.45 -2.84
CA LEU A 38 -0.68 1.19 -1.75
C LEU A 38 -2.05 1.71 -2.18
N GLN A 39 -2.15 2.34 -3.35
CA GLN A 39 -3.42 2.84 -3.88
C GLN A 39 -4.43 1.70 -4.10
N ASN A 40 -3.98 0.56 -4.64
CA ASN A 40 -4.81 -0.64 -4.76
C ASN A 40 -5.27 -1.16 -3.40
N THR A 41 -4.42 -1.08 -2.36
CA THR A 41 -4.80 -1.48 -0.99
C THR A 41 -5.85 -0.56 -0.39
N ILE A 42 -5.72 0.76 -0.56
CA ILE A 42 -6.73 1.73 -0.12
C ILE A 42 -8.04 1.52 -0.90
N LYS A 43 -7.97 1.30 -2.22
CA LYS A 43 -9.15 1.06 -3.05
C LYS A 43 -9.95 -0.17 -2.61
N ARG A 44 -9.29 -1.23 -2.11
CA ARG A 44 -9.97 -2.41 -1.54
C ARG A 44 -10.77 -2.08 -0.28
N LEU A 45 -10.45 -1.02 0.45
CA LEU A 45 -11.22 -0.59 1.62
C LEU A 45 -12.55 0.05 1.24
N ALA A 46 -12.72 0.56 0.01
CA ALA A 46 -13.93 1.25 -0.41
C ALA A 46 -15.20 0.38 -0.37
N SER A 47 -15.06 -0.95 -0.40
CA SER A 47 -16.18 -1.89 -0.27
C SER A 47 -16.51 -2.26 1.19
N LEU A 48 -15.80 -1.70 2.16
CA LEU A 48 -15.94 -2.00 3.59
C LEU A 48 -16.47 -0.76 4.33
N SER A 49 -17.27 -0.98 5.37
CA SER A 49 -17.68 0.10 6.28
C SER A 49 -16.56 0.35 7.29
N THR A 50 -15.68 1.31 6.98
CA THR A 50 -14.50 1.64 7.79
C THR A 50 -14.41 3.13 8.10
N GLU A 51 -13.62 3.45 9.11
CA GLU A 51 -13.11 4.81 9.31
C GLU A 51 -12.00 5.14 8.30
N GLU A 52 -11.47 6.36 8.36
CA GLU A 52 -10.31 6.75 7.55
C GLU A 52 -9.09 5.88 7.91
N PRO A 53 -8.38 5.31 6.93
CA PRO A 53 -7.27 4.42 7.20
C PRO A 53 -6.05 5.17 7.72
N VAL A 54 -5.40 4.62 8.74
CA VAL A 54 -4.08 5.08 9.20
C VAL A 54 -3.01 4.30 8.46
N VAL A 55 -2.04 5.00 7.87
CA VAL A 55 -0.88 4.38 7.21
C VAL A 55 0.34 4.53 8.12
N ILE A 56 0.98 3.41 8.44
CA ILE A 56 2.24 3.38 9.19
C ILE A 56 3.36 3.06 8.20
N CYS A 57 4.31 3.97 8.04
CA CYS A 57 5.50 3.81 7.22
C CYS A 57 6.77 4.24 7.97
N ASN A 58 7.92 3.72 7.52
CA ASN A 58 9.25 4.21 7.90
C ASN A 58 9.70 5.27 6.89
#